data_AF-A0A8R7R8T0-F1
#
_entry.id   AF-A0A8R7R8T0-F1
#
_cell.length_a   1.000
_cell.length_b   1.000
_cell.length_c   1.000
_cell.angle_alpha   90.00
_cell.angle_beta   90.00
_cell.angle_gamma   90.00
#
_symmetry.space_group_name_H-M   'P 1'
#
loop_
_entity.id
_entity.type
_entity.pdbx_description
1 polymer ?
#
loop_
_entity_poly.entity_id
_entity_poly.type
_entity_poly.pdbx_seq_one_letter_code
_entity_poly.pdbx_strand_id
1 'polypeptide(L)'
;MAKVAAMAMEKVDAKDAKDREKIEAVRKVMRKQAPLSPKQAEYCNDACVERFLRAKGDNVKKAAKTLRAVLSWRDTIGADHIMADEFSGELSDGMAYVAGHDDENRPVLMFKIKQDDYPKYQPQKSFVRFLVFTLEVAVASMNRFVDQFVLLFDASKQSPSPLD
;
A
#
# COMPACT_ATOMS: atom_id res chain seq x y z
N MET A 1 10.70 9.80 -38.03
CA MET A 1 9.88 10.08 -36.84
C MET A 1 8.64 9.18 -36.75
N ALA A 2 7.69 9.23 -37.70
CA ALA A 2 6.42 8.46 -37.62
C ALA A 2 6.57 6.93 -37.47
N LYS A 3 7.50 6.30 -38.20
CA LYS A 3 7.74 4.85 -38.14
C LYS A 3 8.27 4.37 -36.76
N VAL A 4 9.05 5.22 -36.09
CA VAL A 4 9.61 4.92 -34.76
C VAL A 4 8.53 5.05 -33.69
N ALA A 5 7.67 6.06 -33.79
CA ALA A 5 6.53 6.24 -32.89
C ALA A 5 5.52 5.08 -33.01
N ALA A 6 5.22 4.62 -34.23
CA ALA A 6 4.35 3.46 -34.47
C ALA A 6 4.90 2.17 -33.86
N MET A 7 6.20 1.89 -34.04
CA MET A 7 6.86 0.72 -33.43
C MET A 7 6.92 0.79 -31.90
N ALA A 8 7.04 2.00 -31.33
CA ALA A 8 7.00 2.18 -29.88
C ALA A 8 5.59 1.89 -29.33
N MET A 9 4.54 2.39 -30.02
CA MET A 9 3.14 2.14 -29.65
C MET A 9 2.81 0.64 -29.68
N GLU A 10 3.19 -0.06 -30.77
CA GLU A 10 2.93 -1.49 -30.93
C GLU A 10 3.62 -2.34 -29.85
N LYS A 11 4.82 -1.94 -29.42
CA LYS A 11 5.53 -2.58 -28.31
C LYS A 11 4.87 -2.33 -26.95
N VAL A 12 4.29 -1.15 -26.75
CA VAL A 12 3.52 -0.82 -25.54
C VAL A 12 2.24 -1.65 -25.51
N ASP A 13 1.49 -1.69 -26.60
CA ASP A 13 0.25 -2.47 -26.71
C ASP A 13 0.49 -3.98 -26.48
N ALA A 14 1.57 -4.52 -27.06
CA ALA A 14 1.94 -5.92 -26.87
C ALA A 14 2.38 -6.24 -25.43
N LYS A 15 3.08 -5.29 -24.77
CA LYS A 15 3.47 -5.42 -23.37
C LYS A 15 2.23 -5.38 -22.47
N ASP A 16 1.32 -4.45 -22.70
CA ASP A 16 0.10 -4.29 -21.91
C ASP A 16 -0.83 -5.52 -22.05
N ALA A 17 -0.92 -6.11 -23.25
CA ALA A 17 -1.64 -7.36 -23.48
C ALA A 17 -1.03 -8.53 -22.68
N LYS A 18 0.30 -8.66 -22.68
CA LYS A 18 1.03 -9.69 -21.93
C LYS A 18 0.89 -9.52 -20.42
N ASP A 19 0.90 -8.28 -19.94
CA ASP A 19 0.73 -7.97 -18.52
C ASP A 19 -0.70 -8.29 -18.06
N ARG A 20 -1.71 -7.96 -18.87
CA ARG A 20 -3.12 -8.36 -18.65
C ARG A 20 -3.29 -9.88 -18.59
N GLU A 21 -2.63 -10.63 -19.48
CA GLU A 21 -2.69 -12.10 -19.48
C GLU A 21 -2.17 -12.67 -18.15
N LYS A 22 -1.03 -12.17 -17.65
CA LYS A 22 -0.47 -12.62 -16.37
C LYS A 22 -1.36 -12.24 -15.19
N ILE A 23 -1.96 -11.05 -15.20
CA ILE A 23 -2.91 -10.61 -14.17
C ILE A 23 -4.09 -11.59 -14.09
N GLU A 24 -4.69 -11.93 -15.23
CA GLU A 24 -5.79 -12.90 -15.28
C GLU A 24 -5.33 -14.31 -14.88
N ALA A 25 -4.11 -14.72 -15.24
CA ALA A 25 -3.55 -15.99 -14.79
C ALA A 25 -3.42 -16.06 -13.26
N VAL A 26 -2.98 -14.98 -12.60
CA VAL A 26 -2.93 -14.90 -11.13
C VAL A 26 -4.33 -15.02 -10.54
N ARG A 27 -5.30 -14.25 -11.04
CA ARG A 27 -6.69 -14.30 -10.59
C ARG A 27 -7.30 -15.68 -10.75
N LYS A 28 -7.02 -16.37 -11.87
CA LYS A 28 -7.47 -17.74 -12.13
C LYS A 28 -6.89 -18.72 -11.11
N VAL A 29 -5.60 -18.63 -10.79
CA VAL A 29 -4.98 -19.46 -9.74
C VAL A 29 -5.63 -19.20 -8.38
N MET A 30 -5.87 -17.93 -8.03
CA MET A 30 -6.52 -17.58 -6.77
C MET A 30 -7.94 -18.12 -6.67
N ARG A 31 -8.76 -17.97 -7.73
CA ARG A 31 -10.15 -18.48 -7.80
C ARG A 31 -10.21 -20.00 -7.72
N LYS A 32 -9.21 -20.70 -8.28
CA LYS A 32 -9.12 -22.17 -8.20
C LYS A 32 -8.82 -22.67 -6.78
N GLN A 33 -8.10 -21.89 -5.97
CA GLN A 33 -7.79 -22.25 -4.58
C GLN A 33 -9.00 -22.02 -3.66
N ALA A 34 -9.70 -20.90 -3.83
CA ALA A 34 -10.94 -20.56 -3.15
C ALA A 34 -11.66 -19.44 -3.92
N PRO A 35 -12.97 -19.23 -3.74
CA PRO A 35 -13.61 -18.00 -4.19
C PRO A 35 -12.97 -16.75 -3.55
N LEU A 36 -13.13 -15.59 -4.19
CA LEU A 36 -12.81 -14.29 -3.59
C LEU A 36 -14.13 -13.64 -3.19
N SER A 37 -14.18 -13.00 -2.02
CA SER A 37 -15.30 -12.11 -1.69
C SER A 37 -15.31 -10.88 -2.61
N PRO A 38 -16.42 -10.14 -2.72
CA PRO A 38 -16.47 -8.90 -3.51
C PRO A 38 -15.38 -7.90 -3.11
N LYS A 39 -15.19 -7.67 -1.80
CA LYS A 39 -14.12 -6.79 -1.27
C LYS A 39 -12.72 -7.28 -1.64
N GLN A 40 -12.47 -8.59 -1.54
CA GLN A 40 -11.19 -9.17 -1.94
C GLN A 40 -10.93 -9.02 -3.45
N ALA A 41 -11.98 -9.17 -4.28
CA ALA A 41 -11.88 -8.98 -5.72
C ALA A 41 -11.59 -7.51 -6.09
N GLU A 42 -12.22 -6.56 -5.37
CA GLU A 42 -11.98 -5.13 -5.50
C GLU A 42 -10.53 -4.75 -5.11
N TYR A 43 -10.04 -5.27 -3.99
CA TYR A 43 -8.65 -5.09 -3.57
C TYR A 43 -7.66 -5.66 -4.59
N CYS A 44 -7.98 -6.81 -5.19
CA CYS A 44 -7.17 -7.46 -6.24
C CYS A 44 -7.39 -6.85 -7.65
N ASN A 45 -7.48 -5.52 -7.75
CA ASN A 45 -7.49 -4.78 -9.01
C ASN A 45 -6.18 -4.98 -9.81
N ASP A 46 -6.17 -4.54 -11.08
CA ASP A 46 -5.05 -4.80 -12.01
C ASP A 46 -3.71 -4.30 -11.44
N ALA A 47 -3.68 -3.05 -10.95
CA ALA A 47 -2.48 -2.45 -10.36
C ALA A 47 -1.99 -3.19 -9.10
N CYS A 48 -2.91 -3.70 -8.27
CA CYS A 48 -2.55 -4.54 -7.13
C CYS A 48 -1.88 -5.83 -7.60
N VAL A 49 -2.49 -6.57 -8.52
CA VAL A 49 -1.93 -7.84 -9.01
C VAL A 49 -0.58 -7.62 -9.70
N GLU A 50 -0.44 -6.55 -10.47
CA GLU A 50 0.80 -6.19 -11.16
C GLU A 50 1.95 -5.94 -10.18
N ARG A 51 1.72 -5.21 -9.08
CA ARG A 51 2.72 -5.00 -8.02
C ARG A 51 3.23 -6.33 -7.46
N PHE A 52 2.34 -7.30 -7.23
CA PHE A 52 2.72 -8.62 -6.73
C PHE A 52 3.45 -9.45 -7.79
N LEU A 53 3.08 -9.35 -9.07
CA LEU A 53 3.81 -9.98 -10.17
C LEU A 53 5.24 -9.44 -10.25
N ARG A 54 5.40 -8.11 -10.26
CA ARG A 54 6.69 -7.43 -10.31
C ARG A 54 7.58 -7.83 -9.14
N ALA A 55 7.05 -7.81 -7.92
CA ALA A 55 7.77 -8.22 -6.71
C ALA A 55 8.16 -9.72 -6.68
N LYS A 56 7.53 -10.55 -7.51
CA LYS A 56 7.80 -11.99 -7.61
C LYS A 56 8.45 -12.39 -8.94
N GLY A 57 8.99 -11.42 -9.70
CA GLY A 57 9.65 -11.68 -10.98
C GLY A 57 8.72 -12.33 -12.00
N ASP A 58 7.49 -11.81 -12.11
CA ASP A 58 6.41 -12.30 -12.98
C ASP A 58 5.96 -13.74 -12.75
N ASN A 59 6.33 -14.33 -11.60
CA ASN A 59 5.92 -15.68 -11.27
C ASN A 59 4.47 -15.72 -10.76
N VAL A 60 3.55 -16.11 -11.65
CA VAL A 60 2.11 -16.21 -11.39
C VAL A 60 1.78 -17.00 -10.11
N LYS A 61 2.41 -18.16 -9.90
CA LYS A 61 2.12 -19.01 -8.72
C LYS A 61 2.58 -18.35 -7.43
N LYS A 62 3.78 -17.75 -7.42
CA LYS A 62 4.31 -17.03 -6.25
C LYS A 62 3.48 -15.78 -5.95
N ALA A 63 3.12 -15.01 -6.96
CA ALA A 63 2.27 -13.83 -6.83
C ALA A 63 0.92 -14.20 -6.22
N ALA A 64 0.23 -15.21 -6.77
CA ALA A 64 -1.05 -15.69 -6.24
C ALA A 64 -0.95 -16.17 -4.78
N LYS A 65 0.10 -16.92 -4.43
CA LYS A 65 0.34 -17.39 -3.06
C LYS A 65 0.53 -16.23 -2.09
N THR A 66 1.36 -15.25 -2.44
CA THR A 66 1.61 -14.08 -1.58
C THR A 66 0.36 -13.21 -1.46
N LEU A 67 -0.37 -12.98 -2.56
CA LEU A 67 -1.58 -12.17 -2.52
C LEU A 67 -2.67 -12.81 -1.64
N ARG A 68 -2.82 -14.14 -1.68
CA ARG A 68 -3.69 -14.87 -0.74
C ARG A 68 -3.28 -14.72 0.73
N ALA A 69 -1.98 -14.80 1.02
CA ALA A 69 -1.49 -14.59 2.38
C ALA A 69 -1.79 -13.17 2.87
N VAL A 70 -1.66 -12.16 2.00
CA VAL A 70 -2.01 -10.77 2.31
C VAL A 70 -3.50 -10.61 2.57
N LEU A 71 -4.38 -11.21 1.76
CA LEU A 71 -5.84 -11.16 2.01
C LEU A 71 -6.20 -11.74 3.37
N SER A 72 -5.63 -12.90 3.73
CA SER A 72 -5.85 -13.52 5.06
C SER A 72 -5.34 -12.64 6.21
N TRP A 73 -4.18 -12.00 6.04
CA TRP A 73 -3.65 -11.07 7.02
C TRP A 73 -4.52 -9.81 7.15
N ARG A 74 -5.02 -9.26 6.03
CA ARG A 74 -5.96 -8.13 6.03
C ARG A 74 -7.23 -8.45 6.81
N ASP A 75 -7.78 -9.65 6.63
CA ASP A 75 -8.94 -10.11 7.39
C ASP A 75 -8.60 -10.20 8.90
N THR A 76 -7.43 -10.75 9.24
CA THR A 76 -6.98 -10.92 10.63
C THR A 76 -6.76 -9.58 11.35
N ILE A 77 -6.18 -8.60 10.67
CA ILE A 77 -5.96 -7.26 11.23
C ILE A 77 -7.19 -6.36 11.07
N GLY A 78 -8.24 -6.79 10.38
CA GLY A 78 -9.45 -6.01 10.15
C GLY A 78 -9.23 -4.75 9.30
N ALA A 79 -8.32 -4.80 8.31
CA ALA A 79 -7.90 -3.64 7.51
C ALA A 79 -9.07 -2.89 6.85
N ASP A 80 -10.10 -3.62 6.41
CA ASP A 80 -11.26 -3.04 5.72
C ASP A 80 -12.29 -2.38 6.66
N HIS A 81 -12.04 -2.38 7.98
CA HIS A 81 -12.95 -1.84 9.00
C HIS A 81 -12.25 -0.90 9.98
N ILE A 82 -11.02 -0.46 9.66
CA ILE A 82 -10.27 0.44 10.53
C ILE A 82 -10.85 1.85 10.41
N MET A 83 -11.15 2.47 11.55
CA MET A 83 -11.74 3.81 11.63
C MET A 83 -10.79 4.79 12.34
N ALA A 84 -10.89 6.08 12.01
CA ALA A 84 -10.01 7.11 12.54
C ALA A 84 -10.25 7.39 14.04
N ASP A 85 -11.46 7.17 14.53
CA ASP A 85 -11.85 7.33 15.94
C ASP A 85 -11.10 6.38 16.88
N GLU A 86 -10.66 5.22 16.38
CA GLU A 86 -9.80 4.27 17.10
C GLU A 86 -8.44 4.87 17.50
N PHE A 87 -7.98 5.95 16.85
CA PHE A 87 -6.62 6.51 17.00
C PHE A 87 -6.61 8.01 17.31
N SER A 88 -7.65 8.50 17.98
CA SER A 88 -7.78 9.94 18.28
C SER A 88 -6.56 10.53 18.99
N GLY A 89 -5.92 9.79 19.91
CA GLY A 89 -4.70 10.21 20.60
C GLY A 89 -3.48 10.26 19.69
N GLU A 90 -3.23 9.19 18.92
CA GLU A 90 -2.10 9.12 17.99
C GLU A 90 -2.21 10.17 16.87
N LEU A 91 -3.44 10.46 16.43
CA LEU A 91 -3.72 11.51 15.46
C LEU A 91 -3.55 12.91 16.05
N SER A 92 -4.02 13.16 17.28
CA SER A 92 -3.85 14.47 17.94
C SER A 92 -2.39 14.77 18.23
N ASP A 93 -1.60 13.75 18.57
CA ASP A 93 -0.17 13.86 18.83
C ASP A 93 0.66 14.00 17.53
N GLY A 94 0.02 13.84 16.36
CA GLY A 94 0.66 13.96 15.06
C GLY A 94 1.69 12.86 14.79
N MET A 95 1.48 11.66 15.36
CA MET A 95 2.42 10.55 15.27
C MET A 95 2.61 10.04 13.84
N ALA A 96 1.54 10.05 13.05
CA ALA A 96 1.57 9.69 11.65
C ALA A 96 0.49 10.43 10.86
N TYR A 97 0.82 10.91 9.67
CA TYR A 97 -0.16 11.54 8.78
C TYR A 97 0.31 11.57 7.32
N VAL A 98 -0.64 11.77 6.40
CA VAL A 98 -0.35 12.03 4.98
C VAL A 98 -0.15 13.54 4.80
N ALA A 99 1.07 13.93 4.45
CA ALA A 99 1.54 15.31 4.32
C ALA A 99 1.44 15.85 2.89
N GLY A 100 0.40 15.45 2.14
CA GLY A 100 0.21 15.80 0.74
C GLY A 100 0.97 14.88 -0.22
N HIS A 101 1.41 15.44 -1.36
CA HIS A 101 2.07 14.72 -2.45
C HIS A 101 3.37 15.41 -2.84
N ASP A 102 4.34 14.63 -3.33
CA ASP A 102 5.58 15.17 -3.91
C ASP A 102 5.40 15.59 -5.38
N ASP A 103 6.49 16.04 -6.01
CA ASP A 103 6.50 16.48 -7.42
C ASP A 103 6.16 15.35 -8.42
N GLU A 104 6.25 14.08 -7.99
CA GLU A 104 5.86 12.89 -8.77
C GLU A 104 4.40 12.45 -8.46
N ASN A 105 3.63 13.24 -7.71
CA ASN A 105 2.29 12.92 -7.21
C ASN A 105 2.23 11.68 -6.30
N ARG A 106 3.34 11.29 -5.67
CA ARG A 106 3.36 10.21 -4.68
C ARG A 106 2.88 10.77 -3.34
N PRO A 107 1.96 10.09 -2.63
CA PRO A 107 1.60 10.48 -1.27
C PRO A 107 2.84 10.49 -0.39
N VAL A 108 3.01 11.56 0.39
CA VAL A 108 4.10 11.68 1.37
C VAL A 108 3.53 11.34 2.74
N LEU A 109 4.03 10.28 3.36
CA LEU A 109 3.71 9.93 4.73
C LEU A 109 4.78 10.49 5.67
N MET A 110 4.34 11.15 6.73
CA MET A 110 5.19 11.59 7.81
C MET A 110 4.98 10.69 9.03
N PHE A 111 6.03 10.05 9.51
CA PHE A 111 6.05 9.32 10.78
C PHE A 111 6.93 10.05 11.80
N LYS A 112 6.30 10.59 12.83
CA LYS A 112 6.94 11.25 13.98
C LYS A 112 6.96 10.29 15.17
N ILE A 113 7.80 9.27 15.07
CA ILE A 113 7.94 8.27 16.12
C ILE A 113 9.06 8.73 17.05
N LYS A 114 8.67 9.39 18.14
CA LYS A 114 9.60 9.88 19.15
C LYS A 114 10.33 8.70 19.82
N GLN A 115 11.66 8.80 19.91
CA GLN A 115 12.51 7.73 20.43
C GLN A 115 12.16 7.34 21.87
N ASP A 116 11.83 8.32 22.72
CA ASP A 116 11.53 8.12 24.14
C ASP A 116 10.12 7.55 24.37
N ASP A 117 9.24 7.59 23.36
CA ASP A 117 7.88 7.06 23.42
C ASP A 117 7.78 5.62 22.90
N TYR A 118 8.87 5.06 22.35
CA TYR A 118 8.92 3.68 21.87
C TYR A 118 8.44 2.62 22.88
N PRO A 119 8.77 2.72 24.20
CA PRO A 119 8.24 1.81 25.21
C PRO A 119 6.74 1.97 25.47
N LYS A 120 6.14 3.13 25.13
CA LYS A 120 4.75 3.48 25.40
C LYS A 120 3.78 2.95 24.33
N TYR A 121 4.27 2.53 23.16
CA TYR A 121 3.44 1.99 22.06
C TYR A 121 2.95 0.56 22.30
N GLN A 122 2.56 0.25 23.53
CA GLN A 122 1.93 -1.02 23.92
C GLN A 122 0.42 -0.81 24.06
N PRO A 123 -0.41 -1.68 23.46
CA PRO A 123 -0.06 -2.93 22.80
C PRO A 123 0.43 -2.74 21.35
N GLN A 124 1.46 -3.48 20.94
CA GLN A 124 1.97 -3.47 19.55
C GLN A 124 0.86 -3.67 18.50
N LYS A 125 -0.20 -4.43 18.82
CA LYS A 125 -1.34 -4.65 17.92
C LYS A 125 -2.08 -3.35 17.57
N SER A 126 -2.25 -2.43 18.53
CA SER A 126 -2.90 -1.13 18.28
C SER A 126 -2.03 -0.26 17.38
N PHE A 127 -0.73 -0.20 17.69
CA PHE A 127 0.23 0.55 16.90
C PHE A 127 0.31 0.04 15.45
N VAL A 128 0.36 -1.27 15.22
CA VAL A 128 0.34 -1.83 13.85
C VAL A 128 -0.97 -1.46 13.14
N ARG A 129 -2.12 -1.49 13.82
CA ARG A 129 -3.39 -1.04 13.22
C ARG A 129 -3.36 0.45 12.83
N PHE A 130 -2.77 1.31 13.66
CA PHE A 130 -2.59 2.73 13.35
C PHE A 130 -1.68 2.94 12.12
N LEU A 131 -0.59 2.18 12.01
CA LEU A 131 0.27 2.21 10.82
C LEU A 131 -0.50 1.76 9.57
N VAL A 132 -1.29 0.68 9.67
CA VAL A 132 -2.13 0.20 8.57
C VAL A 132 -3.15 1.26 8.17
N PHE A 133 -3.85 1.86 9.14
CA PHE A 133 -4.77 2.98 8.87
C PHE A 133 -4.10 4.07 8.05
N THR A 134 -2.94 4.56 8.51
CA THR A 134 -2.22 5.65 7.83
C THR A 134 -1.81 5.26 6.41
N LEU A 135 -1.38 4.00 6.20
CA LEU A 135 -1.03 3.48 4.88
C LEU A 135 -2.25 3.33 3.97
N GLU A 136 -3.40 2.87 4.48
CA GLU A 136 -4.64 2.77 3.68
C GLU A 136 -5.12 4.17 3.26
N VAL A 137 -5.02 5.18 4.14
CA VAL A 137 -5.31 6.59 3.80
C VAL A 137 -4.38 7.08 2.69
N ALA A 138 -3.07 6.79 2.79
CA ALA A 138 -2.12 7.17 1.76
C ALA A 138 -2.43 6.49 0.42
N VAL A 139 -2.71 5.18 0.42
CA VAL A 139 -3.08 4.43 -0.80
C VAL A 139 -4.38 4.96 -1.39
N ALA A 140 -5.38 5.30 -0.58
CA ALA A 140 -6.63 5.89 -1.04
C ALA A 140 -6.43 7.28 -1.69
N SER A 141 -5.40 8.02 -1.28
CA SER A 141 -5.03 9.32 -1.84
C SER A 141 -4.16 9.24 -3.10
N MET A 142 -3.79 8.05 -3.56
CA MET A 142 -2.94 7.89 -4.75
C MET A 142 -3.70 8.27 -6.03
N ASN A 143 -3.05 9.09 -6.85
CA ASN A 143 -3.54 9.42 -8.19
C ASN A 143 -3.47 8.20 -9.12
N ARG A 144 -4.23 8.27 -10.22
CA ARG A 144 -4.18 7.25 -11.27
C ARG A 144 -2.72 7.10 -11.75
N PHE A 145 -2.27 5.84 -11.86
CA PHE A 145 -0.91 5.46 -12.28
C PHE A 145 0.20 5.70 -11.26
N VAL A 146 -0.12 6.13 -10.04
CA VAL A 146 0.82 6.17 -8.91
C VAL A 146 0.68 4.89 -8.10
N ASP A 147 1.78 4.16 -7.92
CA ASP A 147 1.83 2.88 -7.19
C ASP A 147 2.83 2.86 -6.03
N GLN A 148 3.44 4.02 -5.75
CA GLN A 148 4.45 4.26 -4.73
C GLN A 148 4.07 5.46 -3.85
N PHE A 149 4.60 5.47 -2.63
CA PHE A 149 4.52 6.57 -1.68
C PHE A 149 5.91 6.89 -1.14
N VAL A 150 6.09 8.10 -0.62
CA VAL A 150 7.32 8.54 0.06
C VAL A 150 7.12 8.45 1.56
N LEU A 151 8.10 7.92 2.28
CA LEU A 151 8.07 7.78 3.72
C LEU A 151 9.15 8.64 4.37
N LEU A 152 8.73 9.62 5.16
CA LEU A 152 9.61 10.47 5.95
C LEU A 152 9.52 10.06 7.42
N PHE A 153 10.66 9.71 8.01
CA PHE A 153 10.77 9.40 9.42
C PHE A 153 11.46 10.54 10.15
N ASP A 154 10.73 11.17 11.07
CA ASP A 154 11.29 12.10 12.03
C ASP A 154 11.65 11.33 13.31
N ALA A 155 12.95 11.11 13.47
CA ALA A 155 13.55 10.46 14.63
C ALA A 155 14.26 11.47 15.56
N SER A 156 13.87 12.74 15.51
CA SER A 156 14.42 13.75 16.42
C SER A 156 14.03 13.43 17.88
N LYS A 157 14.92 13.80 18.81
CA LYS A 157 14.64 13.77 20.24
C LYS A 157 13.78 14.97 20.60
N GLN A 158 12.90 14.85 21.60
CA GLN A 158 12.27 16.03 22.16
C GLN A 158 13.37 16.96 22.71
N SER A 159 13.46 18.16 22.14
CA SER A 159 14.01 19.27 22.91
C SER A 159 13.03 19.57 24.04
N PRO A 160 13.47 19.75 25.30
CA PRO A 160 12.58 20.21 26.36
C PRO A 160 11.86 21.47 25.86
N SER A 161 10.56 21.57 26.18
CA SER A 161 9.83 22.77 25.81
C SER A 161 10.52 23.95 26.51
N PRO A 162 10.63 25.14 25.88
CA PRO A 162 11.19 26.32 26.56
C PRO A 162 10.37 26.79 27.77
N LEU A 163 9.29 26.09 28.12
CA LEU A 163 8.31 26.46 29.13
C LEU A 163 8.19 25.42 30.27
N ASP A 164 9.06 24.40 30.31
CA ASP A 164 9.23 23.49 31.46
C ASP A 164 10.44 23.87 32.33
#